data_AF-A0A0A9Y5E7-F1
#
_entry.id   AF-A0A0A9Y5E7-F1
#
_cell.length_a   1.000
_cell.length_b   1.000
_cell.length_c   1.000
_cell.angle_alpha   90.00
_cell.angle_beta   90.00
_cell.angle_gamma   90.00
#
_symmetry.space_group_name_H-M   'P 1'
#
loop_
_entity.id
_entity.type
_entity.pdbx_description
1 polymer ?
#
loop_
_entity_poly.entity_id
_entity_poly.type
_entity_poly.pdbx_seq_one_letter_code
_entity_poly.pdbx_strand_id
1 'polypeptide(L)'
;SLSQTPLETIEQAFIPPDITEDMYNTECDNQDWLNFLKDLVQPLDNTADNVETNDDENDPEYNIMVDEELEDLDNEELRIDRAVKISRKEVEDLMSELFEYTQMHEDGFNSDDESCVVEPVEVVDDLIITQMELKSLRDASPCSSSSIFSFPTLQSSLDLMSEYDTFVQSNKVALNRWNQLMASKPSYKKTVHEGSPGIHPHLMSLCLKSDAFQYPLLLPKMGFKSCPFPQRNRFSEAEDRLVAFGLEDCEHNLGCNLISNRDLLEASDLIRRSLIPVKTAESICQHILKRRNSKFPNTIQDYFLFRKAPGIEHFVVPIDFSQGLLPLFQLDVQLIDVRWHRILYLERERQMLLEENVKKEEVSSTTPELTEPVPVTTN
;
A
#
# COMPACT_ATOMS: atom_id res chain seq x y z
N SER A 1 -41.71 -30.62 1.56
CA SER A 1 -41.29 -29.78 2.71
C SER A 1 -39.77 -29.72 2.74
N LEU A 2 -39.18 -28.53 2.90
CA LEU A 2 -37.72 -28.33 2.97
C LEU A 2 -37.05 -29.14 4.09
N SER A 3 -37.80 -29.53 5.12
CA SER A 3 -37.36 -30.36 6.24
C SER A 3 -37.11 -31.84 5.91
N GLN A 4 -37.39 -32.27 4.68
CA GLN A 4 -37.18 -33.67 4.23
C GLN A 4 -36.12 -33.77 3.14
N THR A 5 -35.54 -32.65 2.71
CA THR A 5 -34.48 -32.64 1.71
C THR A 5 -33.13 -32.69 2.44
N PRO A 6 -32.21 -33.61 2.07
CA PRO A 6 -30.86 -33.63 2.61
C PRO A 6 -30.17 -32.27 2.37
N LEU A 7 -29.35 -31.83 3.33
CA LEU A 7 -28.67 -30.53 3.25
C LEU A 7 -27.78 -30.45 2.00
N GLU A 8 -27.18 -31.56 1.63
CA GLU A 8 -26.28 -31.74 0.49
C GLU A 8 -26.99 -31.45 -0.84
N THR A 9 -28.26 -31.84 -0.95
CA THR A 9 -29.09 -31.55 -2.12
C THR A 9 -29.49 -30.08 -2.20
N ILE A 10 -29.56 -29.39 -1.05
CA ILE A 10 -29.86 -27.96 -0.99
C ILE A 10 -28.63 -27.13 -1.39
N GLU A 11 -27.43 -27.53 -0.94
CA GLU A 11 -26.17 -26.87 -1.29
C GLU A 11 -25.83 -26.97 -2.78
N GLN A 12 -26.02 -28.15 -3.39
CA GLN A 12 -25.80 -28.34 -4.82
C GLN A 12 -26.77 -27.52 -5.70
N ALA A 13 -27.96 -27.21 -5.19
CA ALA A 13 -28.95 -26.38 -5.90
C ALA A 13 -28.70 -24.87 -5.73
N PHE A 14 -27.73 -24.48 -4.91
CA PHE A 14 -27.42 -23.09 -4.64
C PHE A 14 -26.49 -22.52 -5.72
N ILE A 15 -26.97 -21.52 -6.46
CA ILE A 15 -26.18 -20.78 -7.45
C ILE A 15 -25.93 -19.38 -6.89
N PRO A 16 -24.67 -19.00 -6.58
CA PRO A 16 -24.36 -17.65 -6.12
C PRO A 16 -24.74 -16.59 -7.16
N PRO A 17 -25.27 -15.43 -6.76
CA PRO A 17 -25.70 -14.37 -7.69
C PRO A 17 -24.55 -13.69 -8.45
N ASP A 18 -23.31 -13.88 -8.01
CA ASP A 18 -22.11 -13.21 -8.55
C ASP A 18 -21.26 -14.11 -9.47
N ILE A 19 -21.71 -15.33 -9.80
CA ILE A 19 -21.02 -16.24 -10.72
C ILE A 19 -21.89 -16.53 -11.93
N THR A 20 -21.38 -16.17 -13.11
CA THR A 20 -22.05 -16.42 -14.40
C THR A 20 -21.72 -17.83 -14.93
N GLU A 21 -22.65 -18.43 -15.69
CA GLU A 21 -22.59 -19.83 -16.14
C GLU A 21 -21.33 -20.16 -16.97
N ASP A 22 -20.71 -19.15 -17.59
CA ASP A 22 -19.45 -19.22 -18.33
C ASP A 22 -18.19 -19.36 -17.44
N MET A 23 -18.24 -19.02 -16.15
CA MET A 23 -17.11 -19.23 -15.23
C MET A 23 -16.92 -20.69 -14.82
N TYR A 24 -17.96 -21.54 -14.90
CA TYR A 24 -17.87 -22.98 -14.61
C TYR A 24 -17.75 -23.85 -15.87
N ASN A 25 -17.95 -23.28 -17.06
CA ASN A 25 -17.75 -23.96 -18.34
C ASN A 25 -16.25 -24.14 -18.62
N THR A 26 -15.62 -25.05 -17.89
CA THR A 26 -14.30 -25.56 -18.26
C THR A 26 -14.50 -26.63 -19.32
N GLU A 27 -14.18 -26.31 -20.58
CA GLU A 27 -14.08 -27.28 -21.67
C GLU A 27 -12.89 -28.22 -21.38
N CYS A 28 -13.12 -29.21 -20.51
CA CYS A 28 -12.14 -30.23 -20.18
C CYS A 28 -12.52 -31.53 -20.88
N ASP A 29 -11.78 -31.89 -21.93
CA ASP A 29 -12.02 -33.10 -22.72
C ASP A 29 -11.66 -34.40 -21.98
N ASN A 30 -11.05 -34.30 -20.79
CA ASN A 30 -10.63 -35.46 -20.00
C ASN A 30 -11.75 -35.91 -19.06
N GLN A 31 -12.46 -36.95 -19.49
CA GLN A 31 -13.57 -37.56 -18.76
C GLN A 31 -13.18 -38.07 -17.36
N ASP A 32 -11.95 -38.56 -17.19
CA ASP A 32 -11.47 -39.08 -15.90
C ASP A 32 -11.22 -37.96 -14.90
N TRP A 33 -10.71 -36.82 -15.38
CA TRP A 33 -10.54 -35.63 -14.56
C TRP A 33 -11.89 -35.03 -14.13
N LEU A 34 -12.87 -35.01 -15.03
CA LEU A 34 -14.24 -34.59 -14.69
C LEU A 34 -14.89 -35.51 -13.66
N ASN A 35 -14.61 -36.80 -13.71
CA ASN A 35 -15.11 -37.76 -12.72
C ASN A 35 -14.41 -37.58 -11.36
N PHE A 36 -13.09 -37.36 -11.34
CA PHE A 36 -12.34 -37.05 -10.12
C PHE A 36 -12.84 -35.77 -9.43
N LEU A 37 -13.06 -34.69 -10.19
CA LEU A 37 -13.58 -33.43 -9.62
C LEU A 37 -15.00 -33.59 -9.06
N LYS A 38 -15.84 -34.42 -9.71
CA LYS A 38 -17.17 -34.75 -9.17
C LYS A 38 -17.08 -35.52 -7.86
N ASP A 39 -16.13 -36.43 -7.75
CA ASP A 39 -15.89 -37.21 -6.53
C ASP A 39 -15.37 -36.33 -5.38
N LEU A 40 -14.50 -35.35 -5.68
CA LEU A 40 -13.93 -34.42 -4.70
C LEU A 40 -14.98 -33.45 -4.09
N VAL A 41 -16.01 -33.09 -4.88
CA VAL A 41 -17.05 -32.13 -4.47
C VAL A 41 -18.26 -32.84 -3.85
N GLN A 42 -18.33 -34.17 -3.96
CA GLN A 42 -19.34 -34.97 -3.26
C GLN A 42 -18.81 -35.41 -1.89
N PRO A 43 -19.69 -35.59 -0.89
CA PRO A 43 -19.28 -36.13 0.40
C PRO A 43 -18.63 -37.49 0.18
N LEU A 44 -17.50 -37.74 0.84
CA LEU A 44 -16.84 -39.05 0.82
C LEU A 44 -17.85 -40.11 1.24
N ASP A 45 -18.11 -41.07 0.35
CA ASP A 45 -18.88 -42.24 0.72
C ASP A 45 -18.15 -42.92 1.88
N ASN A 46 -18.81 -43.03 3.03
CA ASN A 46 -18.34 -43.79 4.19
C ASN A 46 -18.37 -45.30 3.89
N THR A 47 -17.84 -45.73 2.75
CA THR A 47 -17.51 -47.13 2.51
C THR A 47 -16.34 -47.48 3.42
N ALA A 48 -16.60 -48.40 4.33
CA ALA A 48 -15.72 -48.92 5.36
C ALA A 48 -14.46 -49.66 4.85
N ASP A 49 -13.96 -49.34 3.66
CA ASP A 49 -12.82 -50.00 3.00
C ASP A 49 -11.56 -49.13 2.86
N ASN A 50 -11.53 -47.90 3.41
CA ASN A 50 -10.27 -47.16 3.61
C ASN A 50 -9.64 -47.51 4.97
N VAL A 51 -9.42 -48.80 5.19
CA VAL A 51 -8.60 -49.32 6.28
C VAL A 51 -7.15 -49.39 5.79
N GLU A 52 -6.24 -48.81 6.58
CA GLU A 52 -4.78 -49.01 6.56
C GLU A 52 -3.94 -48.24 5.52
N THR A 53 -3.74 -46.94 5.77
CA THR A 53 -2.38 -46.36 5.85
C THR A 53 -2.34 -45.32 6.98
N ASN A 54 -2.59 -45.74 8.22
CA ASN A 54 -2.13 -44.96 9.38
C ASN A 54 -0.63 -45.23 9.52
N ASP A 55 0.20 -44.34 8.99
CA ASP A 55 1.67 -44.35 9.19
C ASP A 55 2.06 -43.84 10.60
N ASP A 56 1.06 -43.59 11.46
CA ASP A 56 1.22 -43.06 12.82
C ASP A 56 2.00 -44.00 13.78
N GLU A 57 2.20 -45.28 13.44
CA GLU A 57 2.95 -46.22 14.30
C GLU A 57 4.48 -46.15 14.15
N ASN A 58 5.00 -45.48 13.11
CA ASN A 58 6.44 -45.36 12.88
C ASN A 58 7.04 -44.01 13.30
N ASP A 59 6.21 -43.05 13.71
CA ASP A 59 6.71 -41.78 14.23
C ASP A 59 7.07 -41.92 15.71
N PRO A 60 8.34 -41.67 16.11
CA PRO A 60 8.69 -41.67 17.52
C PRO A 60 7.87 -40.59 18.24
N GLU A 61 7.13 -40.97 19.28
CA GLU A 61 6.38 -40.03 20.11
C GLU A 61 7.30 -38.89 20.58
N TYR A 62 6.95 -37.66 20.21
CA TYR A 62 7.69 -36.46 20.61
C TYR A 62 7.55 -36.23 22.12
N ASN A 63 8.53 -36.69 22.88
CA ASN A 63 8.51 -36.62 24.34
C ASN A 63 9.18 -35.32 24.83
N ILE A 64 8.35 -34.28 25.00
CA ILE A 64 8.75 -32.92 25.43
C ILE A 64 9.60 -32.93 26.71
N MET A 65 9.43 -33.93 27.58
CA MET A 65 10.15 -34.06 28.85
C MET A 65 11.60 -34.52 28.68
N VAL A 66 11.96 -35.13 27.55
CA VAL A 66 13.33 -35.64 27.29
C VAL A 66 14.23 -34.52 26.75
N ASP A 67 13.67 -33.61 25.98
CA ASP A 67 14.41 -32.42 25.47
C ASP A 67 14.76 -31.46 26.61
N GLU A 68 13.89 -31.35 27.64
CA GLU A 68 14.14 -30.51 28.83
C GLU A 68 15.25 -31.07 29.75
N GLU A 69 15.56 -32.37 29.64
CA GLU A 69 16.59 -33.05 30.45
C GLU A 69 17.96 -33.14 29.74
N LEU A 70 18.03 -32.82 28.44
CA LEU A 70 19.25 -32.84 27.63
C LEU A 70 19.92 -31.46 27.45
N GLU A 71 19.24 -30.38 27.79
CA GLU A 71 19.80 -29.02 27.78
C GLU A 71 20.41 -28.62 29.14
N ASP A 72 21.36 -29.40 29.64
CA ASP A 72 22.39 -28.88 30.54
C ASP A 72 23.35 -27.99 29.71
N LEU A 73 22.83 -26.86 29.21
CA LEU A 73 23.65 -25.85 28.54
C LEU A 73 24.70 -25.36 29.54
N ASP A 74 25.98 -25.48 29.14
CA ASP A 74 27.10 -25.17 30.02
C ASP A 74 26.96 -23.74 30.56
N ASN A 75 26.97 -23.59 31.90
CA ASN A 75 26.67 -22.31 32.55
C ASN A 75 27.64 -21.19 32.13
N GLU A 76 28.80 -21.54 31.57
CA GLU A 76 29.79 -20.61 31.03
C GLU A 76 29.32 -19.96 29.71
N GLU A 77 28.51 -20.65 28.90
CA GLU A 77 27.99 -20.17 27.61
C GLU A 77 26.81 -19.21 27.78
N LEU A 78 26.03 -19.37 28.86
CA LEU A 78 24.89 -18.49 29.22
C LEU A 78 25.30 -17.26 30.05
N ARG A 79 26.59 -16.94 30.16
CA ARG A 79 27.06 -15.80 30.95
C ARG A 79 26.65 -14.46 30.33
N ILE A 80 25.80 -13.71 31.04
CA ILE A 80 25.34 -12.35 30.65
C ILE A 80 26.08 -11.25 31.45
N ASP A 81 27.15 -11.59 32.16
CA ASP A 81 27.91 -10.63 32.95
C ASP A 81 28.74 -9.69 32.08
N ARG A 82 29.16 -8.57 32.66
CA ARG A 82 29.84 -7.49 31.95
C ARG A 82 31.14 -7.93 31.26
N ALA A 83 31.77 -9.01 31.72
CA ALA A 83 32.98 -9.56 31.13
C ALA A 83 32.75 -10.15 29.72
N VAL A 84 31.54 -10.60 29.41
CA VAL A 84 31.15 -11.14 28.08
C VAL A 84 30.54 -10.06 27.18
N LYS A 85 30.22 -8.88 27.74
CA LYS A 85 29.66 -7.75 26.98
C LYS A 85 30.75 -6.95 26.29
N ILE A 86 30.76 -7.03 24.97
CA ILE A 86 31.57 -6.15 24.12
C ILE A 86 31.07 -4.71 24.30
N SER A 87 31.98 -3.78 24.54
CA SER A 87 31.62 -2.38 24.68
C SER A 87 31.20 -1.77 23.35
N ARG A 88 30.32 -0.76 23.37
CA ARG A 88 29.93 -0.04 22.15
C ARG A 88 31.16 0.52 21.41
N LYS A 89 32.17 0.96 22.15
CA LYS A 89 33.40 1.49 21.57
C LYS A 89 34.18 0.42 20.82
N GLU A 90 34.29 -0.79 21.36
CA GLU A 90 34.93 -1.91 20.65
C GLU A 90 34.16 -2.31 19.40
N VAL A 91 32.82 -2.26 19.43
CA VAL A 91 31.98 -2.48 18.23
C VAL A 91 32.21 -1.36 17.20
N GLU A 92 32.26 -0.10 17.62
CA GLU A 92 32.52 1.05 16.74
C GLU A 92 33.93 0.99 16.13
N ASP A 93 34.94 0.66 16.93
CA ASP A 93 36.32 0.49 16.49
C ASP A 93 36.43 -0.68 15.49
N LEU A 94 35.78 -1.82 15.76
CA LEU A 94 35.75 -2.98 14.85
C LEU A 94 35.03 -2.66 13.53
N MET A 95 33.89 -1.98 13.58
CA MET A 95 33.20 -1.56 12.35
C MET A 95 34.07 -0.61 11.54
N SER A 96 34.79 0.31 12.19
CA SER A 96 35.69 1.24 11.50
C SER A 96 36.87 0.52 10.83
N GLU A 97 37.45 -0.48 11.49
CA GLU A 97 38.51 -1.33 10.92
C GLU A 97 37.99 -2.13 9.71
N LEU A 98 36.76 -2.64 9.78
CA LEU A 98 36.14 -3.40 8.69
C LEU A 98 35.83 -2.52 7.47
N PHE A 99 35.38 -1.27 7.69
CA PHE A 99 35.20 -0.30 6.61
C PHE A 99 36.55 0.12 6.00
N GLU A 100 37.59 0.29 6.80
CA GLU A 100 38.94 0.64 6.33
C GLU A 100 39.55 -0.50 5.51
N TYR A 101 39.39 -1.76 5.94
CA TYR A 101 39.85 -2.93 5.18
C TYR A 101 39.10 -3.08 3.85
N THR A 102 37.79 -2.82 3.84
CA THR A 102 36.97 -2.84 2.61
C THR A 102 37.43 -1.75 1.64
N GLN A 103 37.71 -0.54 2.15
CA GLN A 103 38.17 0.58 1.34
C GLN A 103 39.60 0.37 0.78
N MET A 104 40.49 -0.26 1.55
CA MET A 104 41.81 -0.68 1.07
C MET A 104 41.75 -1.76 -0.03
N HIS A 105 40.72 -2.61 -0.01
CA HIS A 105 40.48 -3.62 -1.04
C HIS A 105 39.88 -3.04 -2.33
N GLU A 106 39.13 -1.93 -2.24
CA GLU A 106 38.58 -1.20 -3.39
C GLU A 106 39.66 -0.40 -4.16
N ASP A 107 40.62 0.21 -3.46
CA ASP A 107 41.70 1.01 -4.09
C ASP A 107 42.81 0.14 -4.73
N GLY A 108 42.87 -1.15 -4.41
CA GLY A 108 43.88 -2.11 -4.88
C GLY A 108 43.50 -2.92 -6.13
N PHE A 109 42.26 -2.83 -6.62
CA PHE A 109 41.76 -3.59 -7.77
C PHE A 109 41.41 -2.66 -8.96
N ASN A 110 42.37 -1.82 -9.37
CA ASN A 110 42.37 -1.21 -10.70
C ASN A 110 43.23 -2.05 -11.65
N SER A 111 42.73 -3.22 -12.06
CA SER A 111 43.02 -3.77 -13.39
C SER A 111 41.89 -4.69 -13.84
N ASP A 112 41.24 -4.25 -14.92
CA ASP A 112 40.52 -5.02 -15.93
C ASP A 112 39.21 -5.75 -15.52
N ASP A 113 38.14 -5.30 -16.19
CA ASP A 113 36.89 -6.00 -16.50
C ASP A 113 36.08 -6.65 -15.36
N GLU A 114 35.28 -5.85 -14.65
CA GLU A 114 33.81 -6.04 -14.56
C GLU A 114 33.19 -4.81 -13.90
N SER A 115 32.15 -4.26 -14.53
CA SER A 115 31.42 -3.11 -14.02
C SER A 115 30.78 -3.43 -12.66
N CYS A 116 31.15 -2.70 -11.60
CA CYS A 116 30.30 -2.56 -10.43
C CYS A 116 29.08 -1.74 -10.84
N VAL A 117 28.12 -2.41 -11.47
CA VAL A 117 26.75 -1.93 -11.59
C VAL A 117 26.21 -1.95 -10.17
N VAL A 118 26.15 -0.79 -9.53
CA VAL A 118 25.18 -0.60 -8.46
C VAL A 118 23.82 -0.74 -9.14
N GLU A 119 23.26 -1.94 -9.13
CA GLU A 119 21.94 -2.17 -9.69
C GLU A 119 20.97 -1.22 -8.97
N PRO A 120 20.19 -0.43 -9.72
CA PRO A 120 19.08 0.27 -9.12
C PRO A 120 18.12 -0.80 -8.61
N VAL A 121 17.89 -0.77 -7.29
CA VAL A 121 16.77 -1.36 -6.54
C VAL A 121 15.66 -1.91 -7.43
N GLU A 122 15.23 -3.15 -7.16
CA GLU A 122 14.15 -4.01 -7.72
C GLU A 122 12.84 -3.35 -8.23
N VAL A 123 12.71 -2.02 -8.20
CA VAL A 123 11.56 -1.20 -8.64
C VAL A 123 11.30 -1.29 -10.16
N VAL A 124 12.29 -1.69 -10.96
CA VAL A 124 12.13 -1.75 -12.42
C VAL A 124 11.21 -2.90 -12.83
N ASP A 125 11.28 -4.04 -12.12
CA ASP A 125 10.49 -5.23 -12.45
C ASP A 125 9.01 -5.04 -12.09
N ASP A 126 8.69 -4.47 -10.93
CA ASP A 126 7.31 -4.17 -10.52
C ASP A 126 6.60 -3.20 -11.48
N LEU A 127 7.32 -2.20 -11.99
CA LEU A 127 6.73 -1.24 -12.94
C LEU A 127 6.47 -1.88 -14.30
N ILE A 128 7.35 -2.78 -14.75
CA ILE A 128 7.16 -3.53 -15.99
C ILE A 128 5.96 -4.48 -15.85
N ILE A 129 5.86 -5.18 -14.71
CA ILE A 129 4.75 -6.10 -14.41
C ILE A 129 3.42 -5.33 -14.44
N THR A 130 3.31 -4.22 -13.70
CA THR A 130 2.08 -3.41 -13.67
C THR A 130 1.70 -2.87 -15.06
N GLN A 131 2.68 -2.50 -15.89
CA GLN A 131 2.40 -2.06 -17.26
C GLN A 131 1.88 -3.19 -18.15
N MET A 132 2.43 -4.40 -17.99
CA MET A 132 1.99 -5.61 -18.71
C MET A 132 0.57 -6.01 -18.29
N GLU A 133 0.25 -5.94 -17.00
CA GLU A 133 -1.09 -6.22 -16.47
C GLU A 133 -2.13 -5.25 -17.03
N LEU A 134 -1.85 -3.94 -17.03
CA LEU A 134 -2.78 -2.94 -17.56
C LEU A 134 -2.99 -3.09 -19.07
N LYS A 135 -1.95 -3.42 -19.83
CA LYS A 135 -2.06 -3.74 -21.26
C LYS A 135 -2.93 -4.99 -21.46
N SER A 136 -2.72 -6.03 -20.66
CA SER A 136 -3.51 -7.25 -20.71
C SER A 136 -4.98 -6.99 -20.38
N LEU A 137 -5.28 -6.13 -19.40
CA LEU A 137 -6.64 -5.72 -19.07
C LEU A 137 -7.31 -4.94 -20.22
N ARG A 138 -6.58 -4.05 -20.89
CA ARG A 138 -7.08 -3.35 -22.08
C ARG A 138 -7.40 -4.34 -23.19
N ASP A 139 -6.51 -5.29 -23.44
CA ASP A 139 -6.63 -6.25 -24.54
C ASP A 139 -7.70 -7.33 -24.25
N ALA A 140 -7.95 -7.64 -22.97
CA ALA A 140 -9.01 -8.53 -22.51
C ALA A 140 -10.38 -7.84 -22.38
N SER A 141 -10.43 -6.50 -22.38
CA SER A 141 -11.69 -5.76 -22.27
C SER A 141 -12.51 -5.95 -23.56
N PRO A 142 -13.68 -6.62 -23.50
CA PRO A 142 -14.56 -6.66 -24.65
C PRO A 142 -14.97 -5.22 -24.99
N CYS A 143 -15.05 -4.88 -26.27
CA CYS A 143 -15.46 -3.55 -26.78
C CYS A 143 -16.87 -3.08 -26.32
N SER A 144 -17.53 -3.80 -25.42
CA SER A 144 -18.75 -3.37 -24.75
C SER A 144 -18.45 -2.37 -23.64
N SER A 145 -19.07 -1.19 -23.72
CA SER A 145 -19.03 -0.13 -22.71
C SER A 145 -19.63 -0.51 -21.35
N SER A 146 -20.18 -1.71 -21.21
CA SER A 146 -20.77 -2.25 -19.98
C SER A 146 -19.92 -3.33 -19.32
N SER A 147 -18.74 -3.64 -19.87
CA SER A 147 -17.83 -4.59 -19.25
C SER A 147 -17.30 -4.04 -17.92
N ILE A 148 -17.24 -4.90 -16.90
CA ILE A 148 -16.63 -4.57 -15.60
C ILE A 148 -15.15 -4.18 -15.77
N PHE A 149 -14.50 -4.66 -16.84
CA PHE A 149 -13.11 -4.35 -17.17
C PHE A 149 -12.96 -3.08 -18.05
N SER A 150 -14.05 -2.38 -18.36
CA SER A 150 -14.03 -1.11 -19.09
C SER A 150 -13.89 0.06 -18.12
N PHE A 151 -12.66 0.31 -17.66
CA PHE A 151 -12.38 1.46 -16.78
C PHE A 151 -12.16 2.72 -17.62
N PRO A 152 -12.88 3.85 -17.35
CA PRO A 152 -12.68 5.09 -18.07
C PRO A 152 -11.24 5.61 -18.03
N THR A 153 -10.55 5.40 -16.89
CA THR A 153 -9.19 5.89 -16.64
C THR A 153 -8.09 4.98 -17.20
N LEU A 154 -8.43 3.84 -17.84
CA LEU A 154 -7.43 2.85 -18.24
C LEU A 154 -6.42 3.42 -19.24
N GLN A 155 -6.90 4.14 -20.26
CA GLN A 155 -6.03 4.74 -21.27
C GLN A 155 -5.15 5.85 -20.65
N SER A 156 -5.76 6.71 -19.84
CA SER A 156 -5.05 7.76 -19.08
C SER A 156 -3.93 7.20 -18.21
N SER A 157 -4.15 6.07 -17.55
CA SER A 157 -3.14 5.38 -16.76
C SER A 157 -2.00 4.84 -17.63
N LEU A 158 -2.30 4.25 -18.79
CA LEU A 158 -1.28 3.75 -19.72
C LEU A 158 -0.43 4.88 -20.31
N ASP A 159 -1.06 5.98 -20.70
CA ASP A 159 -0.40 7.16 -21.24
C ASP A 159 0.54 7.77 -20.18
N LEU A 160 0.05 7.89 -18.93
CA LEU A 160 0.84 8.36 -17.81
C LEU A 160 2.10 7.51 -17.57
N MET A 161 1.94 6.18 -17.59
CA MET A 161 3.07 5.26 -17.39
C MET A 161 4.09 5.37 -18.52
N SER A 162 3.62 5.53 -19.77
CA SER A 162 4.50 5.70 -20.92
C SER A 162 5.28 7.02 -20.86
N GLU A 163 4.63 8.11 -20.46
CA GLU A 163 5.28 9.42 -20.31
C GLU A 163 6.29 9.40 -19.14
N TYR A 164 5.92 8.75 -18.04
CA TYR A 164 6.80 8.53 -16.89
C TYR A 164 8.07 7.79 -17.31
N ASP A 165 7.93 6.65 -18.00
CA ASP A 165 9.07 5.83 -18.43
C ASP A 165 9.98 6.59 -19.40
N THR A 166 9.39 7.28 -20.39
CA THR A 166 10.13 8.13 -21.32
C THR A 166 10.94 9.20 -20.60
N PHE A 167 10.34 9.86 -19.60
CA PHE A 167 11.02 10.88 -18.81
C PHE A 167 12.15 10.29 -17.97
N VAL A 168 11.92 9.16 -17.30
CA VAL A 168 12.91 8.50 -16.45
C VAL A 168 14.10 8.01 -17.27
N GLN A 169 13.85 7.35 -18.40
CA GLN A 169 14.91 6.87 -19.30
C GLN A 169 15.75 8.04 -19.85
N SER A 170 15.09 9.11 -20.30
CA SER A 170 15.76 10.29 -20.86
C SER A 170 16.55 11.09 -19.81
N ASN A 171 16.16 11.03 -18.54
CA ASN A 171 16.73 11.87 -17.47
C ASN A 171 17.39 11.07 -16.34
N LYS A 172 17.77 9.81 -16.58
CA LYS A 172 18.31 8.88 -15.56
C LYS A 172 19.43 9.50 -14.71
N VAL A 173 20.39 10.18 -15.35
CA VAL A 173 21.52 10.83 -14.66
C VAL A 173 21.05 11.99 -13.77
N ALA A 174 20.16 12.83 -14.26
CA ALA A 174 19.62 13.97 -13.50
C ALA A 174 18.78 13.49 -12.30
N LEU A 175 18.00 12.43 -12.48
CA LEU A 175 17.22 11.79 -11.41
C LEU A 175 18.12 11.16 -10.34
N ASN A 176 19.18 10.46 -10.73
CA ASN A 176 20.15 9.91 -9.78
C ASN A 176 20.82 11.02 -8.97
N ARG A 177 21.21 12.12 -9.63
CA ARG A 177 21.75 13.30 -8.94
C ARG A 177 20.74 13.93 -7.99
N TRP A 178 19.47 14.04 -8.39
CA TRP A 178 18.40 14.53 -7.53
C TRP A 178 18.24 13.65 -6.29
N ASN A 179 18.19 12.33 -6.46
CA ASN A 179 18.06 11.38 -5.36
C ASN A 179 19.25 11.47 -4.39
N GLN A 180 20.48 11.58 -4.91
CA GLN A 180 21.68 11.79 -4.10
C GLN A 180 21.63 13.13 -3.34
N LEU A 181 21.15 14.21 -3.96
CA LEU A 181 20.96 15.50 -3.29
C LEU A 181 19.91 15.42 -2.18
N MET A 182 18.82 14.69 -2.41
CA MET A 182 17.77 14.51 -1.42
C MET A 182 18.21 13.62 -0.25
N ALA A 183 19.05 12.60 -0.50
CA ALA A 183 19.63 11.74 0.52
C ALA A 183 20.75 12.44 1.34
N SER A 184 21.55 13.29 0.68
CA SER A 184 22.67 14.01 1.32
C SER A 184 22.23 15.25 2.10
N LYS A 185 20.97 15.69 2.00
CA LYS A 185 20.44 16.77 2.84
C LYS A 185 20.54 16.37 4.31
N PRO A 186 21.43 16.98 5.10
CA PRO A 186 21.51 16.71 6.54
C PRO A 186 20.14 16.95 7.17
N SER A 187 19.73 16.04 8.07
CA SER A 187 18.56 16.19 8.94
C SER A 187 18.75 17.37 9.89
N TYR A 188 18.74 18.60 9.38
CA TYR A 188 18.87 19.79 10.20
C TYR A 188 17.64 19.93 11.10
N LYS A 189 17.94 19.93 12.40
CA LYS A 189 17.13 20.29 13.56
C LYS A 189 15.69 20.72 13.25
N LYS A 190 14.76 19.79 13.49
CA LYS A 190 13.47 19.95 14.15
C LYS A 190 13.03 21.41 14.41
N THR A 191 12.64 22.13 13.38
CA THR A 191 11.72 23.26 13.44
C THR A 191 11.31 23.57 12.01
N VAL A 192 9.99 23.58 11.78
CA VAL A 192 9.29 23.91 10.53
C VAL A 192 9.06 22.73 9.57
N HIS A 193 7.77 22.46 9.38
CA HIS A 193 7.06 21.38 8.71
C HIS A 193 7.23 21.31 7.17
N GLU A 194 8.37 21.67 6.62
CA GLU A 194 8.57 21.73 5.17
C GLU A 194 9.72 20.83 4.71
N GLY A 195 9.55 19.52 4.89
CA GLY A 195 10.28 18.56 4.08
C GLY A 195 9.91 18.80 2.61
N SER A 196 10.87 19.21 1.80
CA SER A 196 10.69 19.28 0.34
C SER A 196 10.21 17.91 -0.16
N PRO A 197 9.34 17.85 -1.19
CA PRO A 197 8.96 16.58 -1.80
C PRO A 197 10.21 15.76 -2.14
N GLY A 198 10.24 14.48 -1.76
CA GLY A 198 11.31 13.56 -2.19
C GLY A 198 11.28 13.34 -3.70
N ILE A 199 10.12 13.55 -4.32
CA ILE A 199 9.84 13.31 -5.73
C ILE A 199 10.30 14.50 -6.57
N HIS A 200 10.89 14.20 -7.74
CA HIS A 200 11.34 15.20 -8.69
C HIS A 200 10.17 16.09 -9.19
N PRO A 201 10.32 17.42 -9.31
CA PRO A 201 9.21 18.34 -9.64
C PRO A 201 8.48 18.02 -10.96
N HIS A 202 9.22 17.54 -11.96
CA HIS A 202 8.60 17.16 -13.24
C HIS A 202 7.68 15.94 -13.09
N LEU A 203 8.08 14.93 -12.31
CA LEU A 203 7.26 13.75 -12.05
C LEU A 203 5.99 14.13 -11.28
N MET A 204 6.09 15.07 -10.33
CA MET A 204 4.91 15.62 -9.66
C MET A 204 3.98 16.31 -10.65
N SER A 205 4.52 17.15 -11.54
CA SER A 205 3.74 17.86 -12.56
C SER A 205 3.04 16.89 -13.52
N LEU A 206 3.71 15.83 -13.93
CA LEU A 206 3.18 14.74 -14.76
C LEU A 206 1.99 14.06 -14.07
N CYS A 207 2.12 13.66 -12.80
CA CYS A 207 1.00 13.11 -12.04
C CYS A 207 -0.17 14.10 -11.86
N LEU A 208 0.12 15.39 -11.65
CA LEU A 208 -0.90 16.40 -11.42
C LEU A 208 -1.74 16.70 -12.67
N LYS A 209 -1.13 16.66 -13.85
CA LYS A 209 -1.79 16.88 -15.14
C LYS A 209 -2.57 15.66 -15.63
N SER A 210 -2.21 14.48 -15.12
CA SER A 210 -2.88 13.25 -15.49
C SER A 210 -4.33 13.23 -15.01
N ASP A 211 -5.18 12.70 -15.87
CA ASP A 211 -6.58 12.36 -15.64
C ASP A 211 -6.74 10.88 -15.22
N ALA A 212 -5.64 10.18 -14.89
CA ALA A 212 -5.70 8.83 -14.33
C ALA A 212 -6.30 8.79 -12.90
N PHE A 213 -6.19 9.88 -12.14
CA PHE A 213 -6.50 9.90 -10.70
C PHE A 213 -7.89 10.45 -10.38
N GLN A 214 -8.97 9.83 -10.88
CA GLN A 214 -10.35 10.35 -10.69
C GLN A 214 -10.96 10.18 -9.29
N TYR A 215 -10.25 9.52 -8.37
CA TYR A 215 -10.78 9.17 -7.06
C TYR A 215 -10.09 9.99 -5.95
N PRO A 216 -10.56 11.23 -5.65
CA PRO A 216 -9.87 12.14 -4.74
C PRO A 216 -9.73 11.59 -3.32
N LEU A 217 -10.69 10.78 -2.86
CA LEU A 217 -10.69 10.16 -1.53
C LEU A 217 -9.71 8.99 -1.40
N LEU A 218 -9.27 8.40 -2.53
CA LEU A 218 -8.28 7.31 -2.55
C LEU A 218 -6.85 7.84 -2.66
N LEU A 219 -6.66 9.16 -2.80
CA LEU A 219 -5.34 9.74 -2.84
C LEU A 219 -4.60 9.55 -1.51
N PRO A 220 -3.29 9.29 -1.55
CA PRO A 220 -2.49 9.19 -0.35
C PRO A 220 -2.65 10.42 0.53
N LYS A 221 -3.10 10.20 1.77
CA LYS A 221 -3.23 11.22 2.80
C LYS A 221 -2.00 12.11 2.89
N MET A 222 -0.79 11.56 2.75
CA MET A 222 0.48 12.29 2.87
C MET A 222 0.82 13.26 1.72
N GLY A 223 0.09 13.25 0.59
CA GLY A 223 0.51 13.98 -0.60
C GLY A 223 1.79 13.42 -1.20
N PHE A 224 2.57 14.26 -1.87
CA PHE A 224 3.92 13.92 -2.34
C PHE A 224 5.01 14.04 -1.26
N LYS A 225 4.63 14.13 0.02
CA LYS A 225 5.59 14.26 1.12
C LYS A 225 6.03 12.86 1.55
N SER A 226 7.32 12.56 1.38
CA SER A 226 7.93 11.42 2.05
C SER A 226 7.94 11.69 3.56
N CYS A 227 7.61 10.67 4.36
CA CYS A 227 7.79 10.72 5.81
C CYS A 227 9.22 10.25 6.10
N PRO A 228 10.17 11.15 6.42
CA PRO A 228 11.58 10.77 6.61
C PRO A 228 11.83 10.02 7.92
N PHE A 229 10.79 9.82 8.74
CA PHE A 229 10.92 9.12 10.00
C PHE A 229 10.32 7.72 9.85
N PRO A 230 10.96 6.67 10.42
CA PRO A 230 10.30 5.39 10.56
C PRO A 230 8.96 5.66 11.25
N GLN A 231 7.88 5.22 10.62
CA GLN A 231 6.54 5.33 11.18
C GLN A 231 6.60 4.64 12.54
N ARG A 232 6.76 5.41 13.62
CA ARG A 232 6.59 4.86 14.97
C ARG A 232 5.23 4.20 14.95
N ASN A 233 5.12 3.01 15.54
CA ASN A 233 3.89 2.20 15.59
C ASN A 233 2.77 2.89 16.39
N ARG A 234 2.38 4.10 15.99
CA ARG A 234 1.38 4.97 16.62
C ARG A 234 0.00 4.50 16.21
N PHE A 235 -0.96 4.69 17.09
CA PHE A 235 -2.36 4.51 16.76
C PHE A 235 -2.86 5.72 15.96
N SER A 236 -3.44 5.42 14.82
CA SER A 236 -4.19 6.33 13.95
C SER A 236 -5.62 6.48 14.45
N GLU A 237 -6.32 7.48 13.96
CA GLU A 237 -7.74 7.67 14.27
C GLU A 237 -8.60 6.48 13.79
N ALA A 238 -8.24 5.86 12.66
CA ALA A 238 -8.92 4.67 12.17
C ALA A 238 -8.71 3.48 13.13
N GLU A 239 -7.50 3.28 13.62
CA GLU A 239 -7.22 2.25 14.63
C GLU A 239 -7.96 2.55 15.94
N ASP A 240 -8.08 3.80 16.37
CA ASP A 240 -8.87 4.17 17.55
C ASP A 240 -10.37 3.82 17.38
N ARG A 241 -10.90 3.91 16.15
CA ARG A 241 -12.27 3.49 15.83
C ARG A 241 -12.38 1.96 15.86
N LEU A 242 -11.43 1.24 15.26
CA LEU A 242 -11.38 -0.23 15.30
C LEU A 242 -11.28 -0.76 16.73
N VAL A 243 -10.47 -0.12 17.58
CA VAL A 243 -10.41 -0.46 19.01
C VAL A 243 -11.77 -0.24 19.67
N ALA A 244 -12.47 0.86 19.40
CA ALA A 244 -13.80 1.10 19.96
C ALA A 244 -14.85 0.07 19.48
N PHE A 245 -14.82 -0.33 18.21
CA PHE A 245 -15.65 -1.42 17.69
C PHE A 245 -15.35 -2.75 18.36
N GLY A 246 -14.08 -3.13 18.42
CA GLY A 246 -13.71 -4.40 19.04
C GLY A 246 -13.99 -4.43 20.54
N LEU A 247 -13.96 -3.30 21.25
CA LEU A 247 -14.42 -3.22 22.64
C LEU A 247 -15.93 -3.44 22.75
N GLU A 248 -16.72 -2.85 21.85
CA GLU A 248 -18.17 -3.08 21.77
C GLU A 248 -18.48 -4.56 21.56
N ASP A 249 -17.79 -5.20 20.62
CA ASP A 249 -17.94 -6.63 20.34
C ASP A 249 -17.51 -7.49 21.54
N CYS A 250 -16.43 -7.14 22.23
CA CYS A 250 -15.98 -7.88 23.42
C CYS A 250 -16.97 -7.75 24.60
N GLU A 251 -17.58 -6.58 24.80
CA GLU A 251 -18.55 -6.36 25.88
C GLU A 251 -19.90 -7.05 25.55
N HIS A 252 -20.39 -6.92 24.32
CA HIS A 252 -21.71 -7.44 23.92
C HIS A 252 -21.71 -8.94 23.56
N ASN A 253 -20.72 -9.40 22.78
CA ASN A 253 -20.72 -10.77 22.26
C ASN A 253 -19.95 -11.74 23.17
N LEU A 254 -18.94 -11.26 23.90
CA LEU A 254 -18.04 -12.10 24.70
C LEU A 254 -18.16 -11.88 26.21
N GLY A 255 -18.91 -10.86 26.65
CA GLY A 255 -19.17 -10.60 28.07
C GLY A 255 -17.96 -10.16 28.88
N CYS A 256 -16.92 -9.62 28.24
CA CYS A 256 -15.70 -9.18 28.92
C CYS A 256 -15.97 -7.96 29.83
N ASN A 257 -15.50 -7.98 31.08
CA ASN A 257 -15.62 -6.83 31.97
C ASN A 257 -14.46 -5.85 31.80
N LEU A 258 -14.67 -4.83 30.96
CA LEU A 258 -13.67 -3.82 30.59
C LEU A 258 -13.20 -2.89 31.74
N ILE A 259 -13.69 -3.11 32.97
CA ILE A 259 -13.20 -2.43 34.19
C ILE A 259 -11.97 -3.16 34.74
N SER A 260 -11.90 -4.48 34.59
CA SER A 260 -10.78 -5.32 35.03
C SER A 260 -9.61 -5.19 34.07
N ASN A 261 -8.39 -4.98 34.58
CA ASN A 261 -7.18 -4.95 33.74
C ASN A 261 -6.91 -6.29 33.05
N ARG A 262 -7.31 -7.41 33.67
CA ARG A 262 -7.15 -8.75 33.10
C ARG A 262 -8.05 -8.92 31.88
N ASP A 263 -9.33 -8.64 32.05
CA ASP A 263 -10.34 -8.84 31.01
C ASP A 263 -10.16 -7.80 29.89
N LEU A 264 -9.63 -6.61 30.21
CA LEU A 264 -9.22 -5.63 29.21
C LEU A 264 -8.04 -6.13 28.36
N LEU A 265 -7.08 -6.86 28.96
CA LEU A 265 -5.97 -7.45 28.22
C LEU A 265 -6.46 -8.60 27.31
N GLU A 266 -7.40 -9.41 27.79
CA GLU A 266 -8.06 -10.45 26.99
C GLU A 266 -8.83 -9.85 25.81
N ALA A 267 -9.63 -8.80 26.05
CA ALA A 267 -10.28 -8.02 24.99
C ALA A 267 -9.25 -7.43 24.01
N SER A 268 -8.11 -6.93 24.50
CA SER A 268 -7.05 -6.39 23.65
C SER A 268 -6.40 -7.45 22.77
N ASP A 269 -6.26 -8.69 23.25
CA ASP A 269 -5.74 -9.80 22.46
C ASP A 269 -6.74 -10.26 21.39
N LEU A 270 -8.04 -10.21 21.69
CA LEU A 270 -9.09 -10.46 20.70
C LEU A 270 -9.12 -9.39 19.61
N ILE A 271 -9.02 -8.10 19.98
CA ILE A 271 -8.93 -6.97 19.04
C ILE A 271 -7.70 -7.12 18.15
N ARG A 272 -6.57 -7.53 18.72
CA ARG A 272 -5.36 -7.79 17.96
C ARG A 272 -5.57 -8.87 16.90
N ARG A 273 -6.16 -10.00 17.27
CA ARG A 273 -6.37 -11.13 16.34
C ARG A 273 -7.38 -10.82 15.23
N SER A 274 -8.41 -10.02 15.54
CA SER A 274 -9.53 -9.78 14.63
C SER A 274 -9.41 -8.51 13.79
N LEU A 275 -8.91 -7.41 14.36
CA LEU A 275 -8.99 -6.07 13.75
C LEU A 275 -7.63 -5.41 13.54
N ILE A 276 -6.67 -5.58 14.47
CA ILE A 276 -5.40 -4.85 14.44
C ILE A 276 -4.21 -5.80 14.68
N PRO A 277 -3.86 -6.64 13.68
CA PRO A 277 -2.82 -7.67 13.84
C PRO A 277 -1.40 -7.09 13.97
N VAL A 278 -1.17 -5.84 13.55
CA VAL A 278 0.14 -5.18 13.53
C VAL A 278 0.56 -4.63 14.92
N LYS A 279 -0.35 -4.65 15.90
CA LYS A 279 -0.07 -4.19 17.28
C LYS A 279 0.04 -5.37 18.22
N THR A 280 0.69 -5.17 19.36
CA THR A 280 0.66 -6.17 20.45
C THR A 280 -0.55 -5.92 21.35
N ALA A 281 -1.02 -6.97 22.03
CA ALA A 281 -2.17 -6.87 22.93
C ALA A 281 -1.90 -5.89 24.08
N GLU A 282 -0.66 -5.87 24.60
CA GLU A 282 -0.23 -4.95 25.64
C GLU A 282 -0.23 -3.51 25.13
N SER A 283 0.21 -3.29 23.89
CA SER A 283 0.22 -1.96 23.29
C SER A 283 -1.19 -1.40 23.13
N ILE A 284 -2.14 -2.23 22.69
CA ILE A 284 -3.56 -1.88 22.59
C ILE A 284 -4.13 -1.58 23.98
N CYS A 285 -3.90 -2.46 24.97
CA CYS A 285 -4.38 -2.28 26.34
C CYS A 285 -3.87 -0.96 26.96
N GLN A 286 -2.56 -0.71 26.87
CA GLN A 286 -1.96 0.54 27.34
C GLN A 286 -2.51 1.77 26.62
N HIS A 287 -2.74 1.66 25.30
CA HIS A 287 -3.32 2.73 24.51
C HIS A 287 -4.75 3.04 24.95
N ILE A 288 -5.59 2.02 25.19
CA ILE A 288 -6.95 2.19 25.72
C ILE A 288 -6.91 2.92 27.07
N LEU A 289 -6.08 2.46 28.01
CA LEU A 289 -5.95 3.08 29.33
C LEU A 289 -5.50 4.54 29.25
N LYS A 290 -4.61 4.85 28.31
CA LYS A 290 -4.14 6.22 28.07
C LYS A 290 -5.23 7.10 27.44
N ARG A 291 -5.96 6.59 26.45
CA ARG A 291 -7.00 7.33 25.71
C ARG A 291 -8.24 7.57 26.56
N ARG A 292 -8.61 6.63 27.42
CA ARG A 292 -9.66 6.78 28.44
C ARG A 292 -9.43 7.98 29.36
N ASN A 293 -8.18 8.27 29.69
CA ASN A 293 -7.79 9.37 30.59
C ASN A 293 -7.25 10.60 29.84
N SER A 294 -7.44 10.67 28.53
CA SER A 294 -6.99 11.80 27.72
C SER A 294 -7.79 13.07 28.04
N LYS A 295 -7.11 14.21 28.03
CA LYS A 295 -7.77 15.53 28.13
C LYS A 295 -8.53 15.92 26.87
N PHE A 296 -8.11 15.37 25.72
CA PHE A 296 -8.73 15.64 24.43
C PHE A 296 -9.74 14.55 24.10
N PRO A 297 -10.94 14.93 23.59
CA PRO A 297 -11.98 13.98 23.21
C PRO A 297 -11.44 12.99 22.18
N ASN A 298 -11.86 11.74 22.30
CA ASN A 298 -11.43 10.66 21.44
C ASN A 298 -12.47 9.54 21.40
N THR A 299 -12.47 8.76 20.31
CA THR A 299 -13.47 7.71 20.07
C THR A 299 -13.49 6.62 21.14
N ILE A 300 -12.34 6.26 21.71
CA ILE A 300 -12.25 5.28 22.79
C ILE A 300 -12.89 5.84 24.08
N GLN A 301 -12.66 7.10 24.40
CA GLN A 301 -13.31 7.78 25.51
C GLN A 301 -14.83 7.88 25.30
N ASP A 302 -15.27 8.20 24.08
CA ASP A 302 -16.68 8.25 23.72
C ASP A 302 -17.36 6.87 23.89
N TYR A 303 -16.69 5.80 23.49
CA TYR A 303 -17.14 4.43 23.78
C TYR A 303 -17.36 4.21 25.29
N PHE A 304 -16.42 4.61 26.15
CA PHE A 304 -16.57 4.48 27.60
C PHE A 304 -17.64 5.41 28.21
N LEU A 305 -18.13 6.41 27.48
CA LEU A 305 -19.24 7.26 27.91
C LEU A 305 -20.59 6.74 27.43
N PHE A 306 -20.67 6.34 26.16
CA PHE A 306 -21.93 5.98 25.49
C PHE A 306 -22.17 4.47 25.41
N ARG A 307 -21.16 3.65 25.71
CA ARG A 307 -21.18 2.17 25.56
C ARG A 307 -21.56 1.71 24.16
N LYS A 308 -21.12 2.48 23.16
CA LYS A 308 -21.39 2.22 21.74
C LYS A 308 -20.22 2.72 20.90
N ALA A 309 -19.80 1.96 19.90
CA ALA A 309 -18.78 2.42 18.98
C ALA A 309 -19.29 3.60 18.13
N PRO A 310 -18.38 4.41 17.58
CA PRO A 310 -18.75 5.52 16.71
C PRO A 310 -19.54 5.02 15.50
N GLY A 311 -20.72 5.58 15.25
CA GLY A 311 -21.48 5.27 14.03
C GLY A 311 -20.67 5.63 12.79
N ILE A 312 -20.66 4.73 11.79
CA ILE A 312 -20.08 5.01 10.47
C ILE A 312 -21.19 5.53 9.58
N GLU A 313 -21.06 6.76 9.12
CA GLU A 313 -21.92 7.32 8.09
C GLU A 313 -21.34 6.92 6.72
N HIS A 314 -22.07 6.06 6.00
CA HIS A 314 -21.74 5.73 4.63
C HIS A 314 -22.35 6.79 3.71
N PHE A 315 -21.52 7.42 2.90
CA PHE A 315 -21.95 8.34 1.87
C PHE A 315 -21.54 7.81 0.49
N VAL A 316 -22.46 7.89 -0.46
CA VAL A 316 -22.17 7.60 -1.86
C VAL A 316 -21.72 8.89 -2.51
N VAL A 317 -20.47 8.93 -2.97
CA VAL A 317 -19.98 10.03 -3.80
C VAL A 317 -20.27 9.67 -5.26
N PRO A 318 -21.22 10.33 -5.93
CA PRO A 318 -21.43 10.10 -7.35
C PRO A 318 -20.22 10.61 -8.12
N ILE A 319 -19.59 9.74 -8.89
CA ILE A 319 -18.53 10.11 -9.82
C ILE A 319 -19.17 10.14 -11.20
N ASP A 320 -19.28 11.34 -11.76
CA ASP A 320 -19.85 11.54 -13.08
C ASP A 320 -18.73 11.69 -14.11
N PHE A 321 -18.63 10.71 -15.01
CA PHE A 321 -17.70 10.74 -16.13
C PHE A 321 -18.31 11.35 -17.40
N SER A 322 -19.55 11.85 -17.37
CA SER A 322 -20.25 12.38 -18.54
C SER A 322 -19.56 13.60 -19.16
N GLN A 323 -18.85 14.40 -18.35
CA GLN A 323 -18.09 15.56 -18.79
C GLN A 323 -16.65 15.23 -19.20
N GLY A 324 -16.27 13.95 -19.19
CA GLY A 324 -14.90 13.49 -19.38
C GLY A 324 -14.11 13.38 -18.08
N LEU A 325 -12.85 12.97 -18.21
CA LEU A 325 -11.93 12.82 -17.08
C LEU A 325 -11.27 14.16 -16.76
N LEU A 326 -11.11 14.46 -15.48
CA LEU A 326 -10.48 15.70 -15.03
C LEU A 326 -9.03 15.46 -14.58
N PRO A 327 -8.06 16.31 -14.97
CA PRO A 327 -6.73 16.29 -14.38
C PRO A 327 -6.78 16.36 -12.85
N LEU A 328 -5.85 15.69 -12.18
CA LEU A 328 -5.75 15.69 -10.71
C LEU A 328 -5.76 17.10 -10.11
N PHE A 329 -5.07 18.06 -10.76
CA PHE A 329 -5.07 19.44 -10.29
C PHE A 329 -6.44 20.12 -10.37
N GLN A 330 -7.39 19.65 -11.17
CA GLN A 330 -8.73 20.26 -11.35
C GLN A 330 -9.82 19.65 -10.46
N LEU A 331 -9.53 18.53 -9.80
CA LEU A 331 -10.49 17.86 -8.92
C LEU A 331 -10.97 18.74 -7.75
N ASP A 332 -12.13 18.39 -7.19
CA ASP A 332 -12.71 19.10 -6.05
C ASP A 332 -11.81 19.00 -4.81
N VAL A 333 -11.32 20.16 -4.39
CA VAL A 333 -10.39 20.30 -3.28
C VAL A 333 -11.05 19.92 -1.95
N GLN A 334 -12.37 20.00 -1.84
CA GLN A 334 -13.10 19.62 -0.62
C GLN A 334 -13.04 18.11 -0.32
N LEU A 335 -12.86 17.30 -1.36
CA LEU A 335 -12.76 15.84 -1.25
C LEU A 335 -11.32 15.35 -1.08
N ILE A 336 -10.34 16.23 -1.19
CA ILE A 336 -8.92 15.88 -1.15
C ILE A 336 -8.33 16.25 0.22
N ASP A 337 -7.37 15.46 0.72
CA ASP A 337 -6.68 15.81 1.97
C ASP A 337 -5.98 17.19 1.87
N VAL A 338 -6.06 17.97 2.95
CA VAL A 338 -5.45 19.31 3.09
C VAL A 338 -3.97 19.36 2.70
N ARG A 339 -3.25 18.24 2.81
CA ARG A 339 -1.84 18.14 2.43
C ARG A 339 -1.58 18.27 0.93
N TRP A 340 -2.58 18.02 0.08
CA TRP A 340 -2.47 18.22 -1.37
C TRP A 340 -2.77 19.66 -1.80
N HIS A 341 -3.56 20.40 -1.02
CA HIS A 341 -4.14 21.68 -1.45
C HIS A 341 -3.11 22.67 -1.99
N ARG A 342 -1.99 22.84 -1.29
CA ARG A 342 -0.92 23.75 -1.72
C ARG A 342 -0.33 23.35 -3.06
N ILE A 343 -0.13 22.06 -3.30
CA ILE A 343 0.48 21.53 -4.53
C ILE A 343 -0.50 21.70 -5.70
N LEU A 344 -1.78 21.38 -5.48
CA LEU A 344 -2.84 21.54 -6.48
C LEU A 344 -3.01 23.03 -6.86
N TYR A 345 -3.01 23.92 -5.87
CA TYR A 345 -3.11 25.36 -6.09
C TYR A 345 -1.94 25.89 -6.94
N LEU A 346 -0.71 25.53 -6.58
CA LEU A 346 0.48 25.97 -7.32
C LEU A 346 0.47 25.47 -8.76
N GLU A 347 0.01 24.24 -8.99
CA GLU A 347 -0.11 23.72 -10.35
C GLU A 347 -1.21 24.43 -11.14
N ARG A 348 -2.38 24.74 -10.53
CA ARG A 348 -3.43 25.55 -11.17
C ARG A 348 -2.89 26.91 -11.61
N GLU A 349 -2.18 27.61 -10.72
CA GLU A 349 -1.57 28.91 -11.01
C GLU A 349 -0.56 28.82 -12.16
N ARG A 350 0.28 27.77 -12.15
CA ARG A 350 1.25 27.52 -13.22
C ARG A 350 0.57 27.33 -14.58
N GLN A 351 -0.55 26.62 -14.64
CA GLN A 351 -1.31 26.40 -15.87
C GLN A 351 -1.97 27.68 -16.38
N MET A 352 -2.58 28.47 -15.48
CA MET A 352 -3.17 29.78 -15.85
C MET A 352 -2.13 30.71 -16.47
N LEU A 353 -0.92 30.77 -15.92
CA LEU A 353 0.17 31.59 -16.47
C LEU A 353 0.65 31.09 -17.85
N LEU A 354 0.70 29.78 -18.06
CA LEU A 354 1.04 29.21 -19.36
C LEU A 354 -0.01 29.57 -20.41
N GLU A 355 -1.29 29.45 -20.08
CA GLU A 355 -2.38 29.85 -20.97
C GLU A 355 -2.36 31.35 -21.29
N GLU A 356 -2.04 32.20 -20.31
CA GLU A 356 -1.90 33.64 -20.51
C GLU A 356 -0.73 33.97 -21.45
N ASN A 357 0.40 33.27 -21.32
CA ASN A 357 1.56 33.45 -22.18
C ASN A 357 1.28 33.00 -23.62
N VAL A 358 0.61 31.86 -23.81
CA VAL A 358 0.20 31.38 -25.14
C VAL A 358 -0.73 32.40 -25.81
N LYS A 359 -1.71 32.93 -25.07
CA LYS A 359 -2.62 33.98 -25.59
C LYS A 359 -1.87 35.26 -25.98
N LYS A 360 -0.83 35.65 -25.24
CA LYS A 360 0.00 36.82 -25.58
C LYS A 360 0.84 36.60 -26.84
N GLU A 361 1.36 35.39 -27.04
CA GLU A 361 2.11 35.03 -28.25
C GLU A 361 1.22 34.99 -29.49
N GLU A 362 -0.01 34.48 -29.39
CA GLU A 362 -1.00 34.48 -30.49
C GLU A 362 -1.49 35.89 -30.87
N VAL A 363 -1.62 36.80 -29.90
CA VAL A 363 -2.00 38.19 -30.17
C VAL A 363 -0.84 38.97 -30.82
N SER A 364 0.41 38.65 -30.48
CA SER A 364 1.60 39.28 -31.09
C SER A 364 1.78 38.90 -32.57
N SER A 365 1.48 37.66 -32.95
CA SER A 365 1.59 37.17 -34.32
C SER A 365 0.47 37.64 -35.27
N THR A 366 -0.59 38.25 -34.74
CA THR A 366 -1.76 38.71 -35.53
C THR A 366 -1.72 40.22 -35.86
N THR A 367 -0.60 40.90 -35.64
CA THR A 367 -0.47 42.32 -36.04
C THR A 367 -0.32 42.42 -37.56
N PRO A 368 -1.25 43.05 -38.32
CA PRO A 368 -1.16 43.11 -39.77
C PRO A 368 -0.03 44.06 -40.18
N GLU A 369 0.85 43.54 -41.04
CA GLU A 369 1.91 44.27 -41.74
C GLU A 369 1.28 45.43 -42.54
N LEU A 370 1.32 46.65 -41.97
CA LEU A 370 1.01 47.86 -42.70
C LEU A 370 2.07 48.04 -43.78
N THR A 371 1.70 47.72 -45.01
CA THR A 371 2.46 48.00 -46.22
C THR A 371 2.58 49.51 -46.38
N GLU A 372 3.78 50.05 -46.19
CA GLU A 372 4.11 51.44 -46.53
C GLU A 372 4.01 51.65 -48.06
N PRO A 373 3.43 52.76 -48.53
CA PRO A 373 3.31 53.02 -49.96
C PRO A 373 4.66 53.49 -50.53
N VAL A 374 5.10 52.80 -51.58
CA VAL A 374 6.27 53.13 -52.41
C VAL A 374 6.12 54.55 -52.99
N PRO A 375 7.13 55.44 -52.89
CA PRO A 375 7.07 56.74 -53.52
C PRO A 375 7.32 56.58 -55.02
N VAL A 376 6.31 56.98 -55.81
CA VAL A 376 6.40 57.12 -57.26
C VAL A 376 7.31 58.30 -57.57
N THR A 377 8.48 58.02 -58.16
CA THR A 377 9.31 59.01 -58.83
C THR A 377 8.70 59.33 -60.19
N THR A 378 8.24 60.57 -60.38
CA THR A 378 7.96 61.15 -61.69
C THR A 378 8.82 62.38 -61.90
N ASN A 379 9.69 62.25 -62.91
CA ASN A 379 10.39 63.23 -63.76
C ASN A 379 11.13 64.42 -63.13
#